data_AF-A0A370EQ35-F1
#
_entry.id   AF-A0A370EQ35-F1
#
_cell.length_a   1.000
_cell.length_b   1.000
_cell.length_c   1.000
_cell.angle_alpha   90.00
_cell.angle_beta   90.00
_cell.angle_gamma   90.00
#
_symmetry.space_group_name_H-M   'P 1'
#
loop_
_entity.id
_entity.type
_entity.pdbx_description
1 polymer ?
#
loop_
_entity_poly.entity_id
_entity_poly.type
_entity_poly.pdbx_seq_one_letter_code
_entity_poly.pdbx_strand_id
1 'polypeptide(L)'
;MKHFTLLLLLFTSLTFAQKPERCGLDDNPLLNNDEAAFLNNYYKDSRGNFDFTGKKIAIATGSAATTPFSKKQFFGALKTSDKEKPPTKLYLFNKSEKAASDGYDAVISFYTKKEVDKKKIVEIIRKGEWNVPAKK
;
A
#
# COMPACT_ATOMS: atom_id res chain seq x y z
N MET A 1 49.73 -19.96 -1.42
CA MET A 1 49.56 -19.10 -0.21
C MET A 1 48.48 -18.10 -0.57
N LYS A 2 47.22 -18.44 -0.30
CA LYS A 2 46.40 -17.89 0.81
C LYS A 2 46.43 -16.36 0.84
N HIS A 3 45.28 -15.75 0.56
CA HIS A 3 44.64 -14.56 1.15
C HIS A 3 43.67 -14.04 0.07
N PHE A 4 42.47 -14.62 -0.08
CA PHE A 4 41.28 -14.33 0.73
C PHE A 4 41.00 -12.82 0.80
N THR A 5 40.22 -12.32 -0.17
CA THR A 5 39.43 -11.11 0.05
C THR A 5 38.03 -11.39 -0.45
N LEU A 6 37.33 -12.13 0.40
CA LEU A 6 35.89 -12.10 0.57
C LEU A 6 35.47 -10.63 0.75
N LEU A 7 35.22 -9.90 -0.33
CA LEU A 7 34.47 -8.65 -0.24
C LEU A 7 33.00 -9.04 -0.19
N LEU A 8 32.60 -9.35 1.04
CA LEU A 8 31.25 -9.41 1.53
C LEU A 8 30.52 -8.15 1.05
N LEU A 9 29.86 -8.22 -0.11
CA LEU A 9 28.74 -7.32 -0.42
C LEU A 9 27.63 -7.70 0.55
N LEU A 10 27.77 -7.15 1.74
CA LEU A 10 26.69 -6.67 2.58
C LEU A 10 25.76 -5.85 1.67
N PHE A 11 24.91 -6.53 0.89
CA PHE A 11 23.53 -6.09 0.84
C PHE A 11 23.05 -6.26 2.27
N THR A 12 23.32 -5.22 3.06
CA THR A 12 22.49 -4.88 4.18
C THR A 12 21.09 -4.87 3.59
N SER A 13 20.38 -6.00 3.72
CA SER A 13 19.00 -5.94 4.13
C SER A 13 19.06 -5.04 5.36
N LEU A 14 18.92 -3.73 5.11
CA LEU A 14 18.46 -2.79 6.07
C LEU A 14 17.14 -3.40 6.47
N THR A 15 17.19 -4.23 7.51
CA THR A 15 16.08 -4.58 8.35
C THR A 15 15.71 -3.28 9.03
N PHE A 16 15.19 -2.36 8.22
CA PHE A 16 14.28 -1.38 8.69
C PHE A 16 13.13 -2.21 9.26
N ALA A 17 13.19 -2.44 10.56
CA ALA A 17 12.03 -2.17 11.38
C ALA A 17 11.62 -0.70 11.07
N GLN A 18 11.04 -0.48 9.88
CA GLN A 18 10.80 0.83 9.31
C GLN A 18 9.61 1.36 10.06
N LYS A 19 9.89 2.10 11.14
CA LYS A 19 8.85 2.86 11.82
C LYS A 19 8.17 3.71 10.73
N PRO A 20 6.83 3.70 10.62
CA PRO A 20 6.13 4.38 9.53
C PRO A 20 6.20 5.91 9.62
N GLU A 21 7.11 6.50 10.41
CA GLU A 21 7.24 7.93 10.74
C GLU A 21 7.07 8.82 9.50
N ARG A 22 7.74 8.45 8.39
CA ARG A 22 7.75 9.18 7.11
C ARG A 22 6.63 8.78 6.13
N CYS A 23 5.74 7.88 6.54
CA CYS A 23 4.58 7.44 5.76
C CYS A 23 3.31 8.23 6.15
N GLY A 24 2.42 8.46 5.19
CA GLY A 24 1.14 9.14 5.41
C GLY A 24 1.29 10.63 5.70
N LEU A 25 2.21 11.30 5.01
CA LEU A 25 2.43 12.75 5.14
C LEU A 25 1.30 13.56 4.46
N ASP A 26 0.69 12.97 3.44
CA ASP A 26 -0.40 13.55 2.65
C ASP A 26 -1.42 12.46 2.25
N ASP A 27 -2.46 12.88 1.53
CA ASP A 27 -3.48 12.00 0.97
C ASP A 27 -3.36 11.82 -0.56
N ASN A 28 -2.20 12.15 -1.13
CA ASN A 28 -1.94 11.88 -2.54
C ASN A 28 -1.89 10.36 -2.76
N PRO A 29 -2.70 9.79 -3.67
CA PRO A 29 -2.68 8.35 -3.91
C PRO A 29 -1.36 7.85 -4.49
N LEU A 30 -0.53 8.72 -5.10
CA LEU A 30 0.83 8.38 -5.49
C LEU A 30 1.70 8.21 -4.25
N LEU A 31 2.35 7.06 -4.13
CA LEU A 31 3.25 6.76 -3.02
C LEU A 31 4.55 7.54 -3.16
N ASN A 32 5.04 8.07 -2.03
CA ASN A 32 6.41 8.53 -1.93
C ASN A 32 7.38 7.33 -1.73
N ASN A 33 8.69 7.59 -1.80
CA ASN A 33 9.71 6.54 -1.71
C ASN A 33 9.68 5.80 -0.36
N ASP A 34 9.43 6.52 0.74
CA ASP A 34 9.38 5.93 2.09
C ASP A 34 8.14 5.02 2.25
N GLU A 35 6.99 5.46 1.73
CA GLU A 35 5.74 4.68 1.70
C GLU A 35 5.87 3.43 0.83
N ALA A 36 6.51 3.56 -0.34
CA ALA A 36 6.78 2.44 -1.23
C ALA A 36 7.71 1.41 -0.59
N ALA A 37 8.82 1.86 0.01
CA ALA A 37 9.76 0.99 0.74
C ALA A 37 9.05 0.26 1.89
N PHE A 38 8.25 0.98 2.67
CA PHE A 38 7.47 0.41 3.76
C PHE A 38 6.50 -0.66 3.24
N LEU A 39 5.71 -0.37 2.20
CA LEU A 39 4.70 -1.30 1.67
C LEU A 39 5.33 -2.53 0.99
N ASN A 40 6.49 -2.37 0.33
CA ASN A 40 7.27 -3.47 -0.21
C ASN A 40 7.71 -4.46 0.89
N ASN A 41 8.08 -3.96 2.07
CA ASN A 41 8.40 -4.80 3.22
C ASN A 41 7.13 -5.35 3.90
N TYR A 42 6.11 -4.51 4.09
CA TYR A 42 4.87 -4.86 4.78
C TYR A 42 4.09 -5.97 4.05
N TYR A 43 4.12 -6.01 2.72
CA TYR A 43 3.51 -7.03 1.89
C TYR A 43 4.52 -8.02 1.30
N LYS A 44 5.75 -8.12 1.82
CA LYS A 44 6.82 -8.97 1.25
C LYS A 44 6.37 -10.40 0.92
N ASP A 45 5.52 -10.99 1.76
CA ASP A 45 5.07 -12.38 1.62
C ASP A 45 3.85 -12.55 0.70
N SER A 46 3.23 -11.45 0.25
CA SER A 46 1.98 -11.47 -0.53
C SER A 46 2.02 -10.65 -1.83
N ARG A 47 2.98 -9.74 -2.00
CA ARG A 47 3.11 -8.89 -3.19
C ARG A 47 3.73 -9.58 -4.39
N GLY A 48 4.33 -10.76 -4.20
CA GLY A 48 5.13 -11.43 -5.24
C GLY A 48 6.19 -10.48 -5.79
N ASN A 49 6.20 -10.27 -7.11
CA ASN A 49 7.14 -9.36 -7.79
C ASN A 49 6.62 -7.91 -7.91
N PHE A 50 5.46 -7.57 -7.35
CA PHE A 50 4.92 -6.22 -7.43
C PHE A 50 5.76 -5.25 -6.58
N ASP A 51 6.27 -4.20 -7.20
CA ASP A 51 7.02 -3.12 -6.56
C ASP A 51 6.13 -1.88 -6.40
N PHE A 52 6.01 -1.38 -5.17
CA PHE A 52 5.24 -0.18 -4.83
C PHE A 52 5.89 1.14 -5.27
N THR A 53 7.14 1.13 -5.74
CA THR A 53 7.84 2.34 -6.19
C THR A 53 7.10 3.02 -7.35
N GLY A 54 6.76 4.30 -7.17
CA GLY A 54 6.06 5.11 -8.17
C GLY A 54 4.63 4.64 -8.48
N LYS A 55 3.99 3.92 -7.56
CA LYS A 55 2.62 3.39 -7.75
C LYS A 55 1.56 4.29 -7.14
N LYS A 56 0.40 4.32 -7.79
CA LYS A 56 -0.81 4.99 -7.31
C LYS A 56 -1.72 3.96 -6.64
N ILE A 57 -2.00 4.11 -5.35
CA ILE A 57 -2.67 3.09 -4.54
C ILE A 57 -3.98 3.61 -3.96
N ALA A 58 -5.05 2.83 -4.11
CA ALA A 58 -6.33 3.07 -3.48
C ALA A 58 -6.37 2.35 -2.14
N ILE A 59 -7.03 2.93 -1.13
CA ILE A 59 -7.23 2.29 0.16
C ILE A 59 -8.72 2.23 0.45
N ALA A 60 -9.23 1.01 0.61
CA ALA A 60 -10.64 0.73 0.80
C ALA A 60 -10.90 0.20 2.21
N THR A 61 -11.94 0.70 2.86
CA THR A 61 -12.38 0.26 4.18
C THR A 61 -13.88 -0.04 4.21
N GLY A 62 -14.39 -0.32 5.40
CA GLY A 62 -15.78 -0.66 5.67
C GLY A 62 -16.11 -2.11 5.36
N SER A 63 -17.28 -2.56 5.82
CA SER A 63 -17.70 -3.96 5.70
C SER A 63 -17.66 -4.49 4.26
N ALA A 64 -17.99 -3.66 3.27
CA ALA A 64 -18.03 -4.02 1.85
C ALA A 64 -16.73 -3.72 1.08
N ALA A 65 -15.69 -3.20 1.74
CA ALA A 65 -14.43 -2.81 1.10
C ALA A 65 -14.58 -1.81 -0.05
N THR A 66 -15.57 -0.92 -0.01
CA THR A 66 -15.87 0.07 -1.07
C THR A 66 -15.82 1.51 -0.57
N THR A 67 -15.53 1.73 0.71
CA THR A 67 -15.44 3.08 1.27
C THR A 67 -14.02 3.59 1.11
N PRO A 68 -13.78 4.76 0.48
CA PRO A 68 -12.44 5.32 0.37
C PRO A 68 -11.88 5.63 1.76
N PHE A 69 -10.62 5.29 1.96
CA PHE A 69 -9.88 5.58 3.18
C PHE A 69 -8.63 6.37 2.84
N SER A 70 -8.29 7.35 3.67
CA SER A 70 -7.17 8.25 3.39
C SER A 70 -5.84 7.53 3.55
N LYS A 71 -4.83 7.92 2.74
CA LYS A 71 -3.47 7.40 2.85
C LYS A 71 -2.88 7.76 4.22
N LYS A 72 -3.11 9.00 4.68
CA LYS A 72 -2.69 9.49 5.98
C LYS A 72 -3.30 8.68 7.13
N GLN A 73 -4.60 8.40 7.11
CA GLN A 73 -5.26 7.59 8.16
C GLN A 73 -4.80 6.14 8.13
N PHE A 74 -4.58 5.57 6.94
CA PHE A 74 -4.04 4.22 6.81
C PHE A 74 -2.70 4.09 7.50
N PHE A 75 -1.71 4.90 7.10
CA PHE A 75 -0.40 4.85 7.74
C PHE A 75 -0.44 5.31 9.21
N GLY A 76 -1.33 6.24 9.56
CA GLY A 76 -1.59 6.63 10.95
C GLY A 76 -2.04 5.45 11.80
N ALA A 77 -2.98 4.63 11.31
CA ALA A 77 -3.45 3.44 12.00
C ALA A 77 -2.37 2.35 12.08
N LEU A 78 -1.50 2.24 11.07
CA LEU A 78 -0.34 1.33 11.13
C LEU A 78 0.68 1.75 12.20
N LYS A 79 0.81 3.05 12.51
CA LYS A 79 1.71 3.56 13.57
C LYS A 79 1.20 3.24 14.98
N THR A 80 -0.11 3.25 15.19
CA THR A 80 -0.73 3.09 16.52
C THR A 80 -1.09 1.64 16.85
N SER A 81 -0.84 0.69 15.94
CA SER A 81 -1.19 -0.71 16.16
C SER A 81 -0.10 -1.40 16.99
N ASP A 82 -0.23 -1.33 18.31
CA ASP A 82 0.83 -1.74 19.24
C ASP A 82 1.05 -3.26 19.36
N LYS A 83 0.15 -4.12 18.84
CA LYS A 83 0.22 -5.57 19.14
C LYS A 83 -0.11 -6.54 18.00
N GLU A 84 -0.78 -6.11 16.93
CA GLU A 84 -1.10 -7.00 15.81
C GLU A 84 -1.18 -6.23 14.50
N LYS A 85 -0.69 -6.84 13.42
CA LYS A 85 -0.80 -6.28 12.06
C LYS A 85 -2.29 -6.16 11.74
N PRO A 86 -2.82 -4.96 11.45
CA PRO A 86 -4.24 -4.82 11.14
C PRO A 86 -4.59 -5.65 9.90
N PRO A 87 -5.81 -6.21 9.84
CA PRO A 87 -6.25 -7.04 8.74
C PRO A 87 -6.27 -6.21 7.44
N THR A 88 -5.36 -6.55 6.54
CA THR A 88 -5.23 -5.92 5.23
C THR A 88 -4.96 -6.94 4.14
N LYS A 89 -5.44 -6.66 2.92
CA LYS A 89 -5.15 -7.46 1.72
C LYS A 89 -4.81 -6.54 0.56
N LEU A 90 -3.90 -6.98 -0.30
CA LEU A 90 -3.48 -6.28 -1.51
C LEU A 90 -4.17 -6.90 -2.74
N TYR A 91 -4.78 -6.05 -3.57
CA TYR A 91 -5.43 -6.46 -4.81
C TYR A 91 -4.84 -5.67 -5.99
N LEU A 92 -4.06 -6.35 -6.82
CA LEU A 92 -3.41 -5.74 -7.99
C LEU A 92 -4.40 -5.51 -9.12
N PHE A 93 -4.30 -4.34 -9.76
CA PHE A 93 -5.04 -4.04 -10.97
C PHE A 93 -4.29 -4.55 -12.19
N ASN A 94 -5.02 -5.17 -13.11
CA ASN A 94 -4.50 -5.48 -14.43
C ASN A 94 -4.45 -4.21 -15.30
N LYS A 95 -3.89 -4.32 -16.51
CA LYS A 95 -3.75 -3.17 -17.43
C LYS A 95 -5.07 -2.44 -17.72
N SER A 96 -6.17 -3.19 -17.89
CA SER A 96 -7.49 -2.64 -18.17
C SER A 96 -8.09 -1.95 -16.94
N GLU A 97 -7.99 -2.59 -15.76
CA GLU A 97 -8.44 -2.02 -14.49
C GLU A 97 -7.68 -0.74 -14.15
N LYS A 98 -6.36 -0.70 -14.35
CA LYS A 98 -5.53 0.50 -14.16
C LYS A 98 -5.95 1.65 -15.07
N ALA A 99 -6.13 1.38 -16.36
CA ALA A 99 -6.59 2.38 -17.32
C ALA A 99 -7.98 2.93 -16.95
N ALA A 100 -8.90 2.06 -16.53
CA ALA A 100 -10.26 2.44 -16.18
C ALA A 100 -10.38 3.16 -14.82
N SER A 101 -9.37 3.04 -13.96
CA SER A 101 -9.34 3.63 -12.62
C SER A 101 -8.38 4.82 -12.53
N ASP A 102 -8.25 5.64 -13.57
CA ASP A 102 -7.38 6.84 -13.53
C ASP A 102 -5.93 6.52 -13.11
N GLY A 103 -5.40 5.40 -13.61
CA GLY A 103 -4.00 5.02 -13.42
C GLY A 103 -3.64 4.40 -12.08
N TYR A 104 -4.62 4.04 -11.24
CA TYR A 104 -4.35 3.29 -10.01
C TYR A 104 -3.76 1.91 -10.31
N ASP A 105 -2.73 1.52 -9.57
CA ASP A 105 -2.01 0.25 -9.77
C ASP A 105 -2.58 -0.90 -8.92
N ALA A 106 -3.15 -0.57 -7.76
CA ALA A 106 -3.73 -1.55 -6.85
C ALA A 106 -4.69 -0.89 -5.86
N VAL A 107 -5.45 -1.73 -5.16
CA VAL A 107 -6.23 -1.36 -3.97
C VAL A 107 -5.82 -2.20 -2.77
N ILE A 108 -5.66 -1.54 -1.63
CA ILE A 108 -5.47 -2.18 -0.33
C ILE A 108 -6.81 -2.17 0.40
N SER A 109 -7.26 -3.33 0.86
CA SER A 109 -8.37 -3.39 1.81
C SER A 109 -7.85 -3.22 3.24
N PHE A 110 -8.56 -2.46 4.07
CA PHE A 110 -8.22 -2.15 5.45
C PHE A 110 -9.46 -2.31 6.35
N TYR A 111 -9.40 -3.24 7.30
CA TYR A 111 -10.53 -3.59 8.18
C TYR A 111 -11.84 -3.84 7.43
N THR A 112 -11.81 -4.80 6.49
CA THR A 112 -12.98 -5.17 5.70
C THR A 112 -13.49 -6.56 6.08
N LYS A 113 -14.82 -6.76 6.02
CA LYS A 113 -15.45 -8.07 6.27
C LYS A 113 -15.59 -8.90 5.00
N LYS A 114 -15.78 -8.23 3.86
CA LYS A 114 -15.88 -8.84 2.53
C LYS A 114 -14.58 -8.66 1.76
N GLU A 115 -14.40 -9.53 0.76
CA GLU A 115 -13.35 -9.35 -0.24
C GLU A 115 -13.66 -8.17 -1.15
N VAL A 116 -12.60 -7.58 -1.73
CA VAL A 116 -12.73 -6.47 -2.67
C VAL A 116 -13.29 -6.96 -4.00
N ASP A 117 -14.39 -6.36 -4.43
CA ASP A 117 -14.81 -6.39 -5.83
C ASP A 117 -14.05 -5.32 -6.62
N LYS A 118 -12.99 -5.73 -7.34
CA LYS A 118 -12.15 -4.81 -8.11
C LYS A 118 -12.95 -4.01 -9.15
N LYS A 119 -13.96 -4.62 -9.79
CA LYS A 119 -14.77 -3.92 -10.82
C LYS A 119 -15.54 -2.77 -10.18
N LYS A 120 -16.11 -3.01 -9.00
CA LYS A 120 -16.83 -1.98 -8.25
C LYS A 120 -15.90 -0.85 -7.80
N ILE A 121 -14.68 -1.15 -7.35
CA ILE A 121 -13.70 -0.10 -6.98
C ILE A 121 -13.30 0.73 -8.20
N VAL A 122 -12.99 0.07 -9.32
CA VAL A 122 -12.67 0.75 -10.57
C VAL A 122 -13.83 1.68 -10.98
N GLU A 123 -15.08 1.23 -10.86
CA GLU A 123 -16.25 2.05 -11.16
C GLU A 123 -16.37 3.28 -10.26
N ILE A 124 -16.18 3.14 -8.94
CA ILE A 124 -16.23 4.25 -7.98
C ILE A 124 -15.12 5.27 -8.28
N ILE A 125 -13.89 4.81 -8.54
CA ILE A 125 -12.76 5.68 -8.92
C ILE A 125 -13.08 6.41 -10.22
N ARG A 126 -13.54 5.69 -11.25
CA ARG A 126 -13.89 6.25 -12.56
C ARG A 126 -14.96 7.33 -12.49
N LYS A 127 -15.94 7.19 -11.58
CA LYS A 127 -17.00 8.19 -11.38
C LYS A 127 -16.54 9.44 -10.61
N GLY A 128 -15.29 9.47 -10.14
CA GLY A 128 -14.80 10.55 -9.27
C GLY A 128 -15.41 10.51 -7.87
N GLU A 129 -16.05 9.39 -7.50
CA GLU A 129 -16.66 9.17 -6.18
C GLU A 129 -15.62 8.67 -5.17
N TRP A 130 -14.40 8.38 -5.62
CA TRP A 130 -13.26 8.06 -4.77
C TRP A 130 -12.66 9.32 -4.13
N ASN A 131 -13.51 10.07 -3.43
CA ASN A 131 -13.10 11.20 -2.63
C ASN A 131 -12.87 10.71 -1.21
N VAL A 132 -11.61 10.78 -0.78
CA VAL A 132 -11.27 10.60 0.63
C VAL A 132 -11.95 11.74 1.39
N PRO A 133 -12.90 11.47 2.29
CA PRO A 133 -13.54 12.54 3.04
C PRO A 133 -12.48 13.25 3.88
N ALA A 134 -12.28 14.54 3.63
CA ALA A 134 -11.57 15.41 4.56
C ALA A 134 -12.37 15.36 5.88
N LYS A 135 -11.82 14.74 6.92
CA LYS A 135 -12.49 14.76 8.21
C LYS A 135 -12.51 16.20 8.74
N LYS A 136 -13.73 16.65 9.08
CA LYS A 136 -13.98 17.74 10.03
C LYS A 136 -13.35 17.43 11.38
#